data_AF-A0A553KBN5-F1
#
_entry.id   AF-A0A553KBN5-F1
#
_cell.length_a   1.000
_cell.length_b   1.000
_cell.length_c   1.000
_cell.angle_alpha   90.00
_cell.angle_beta   90.00
_cell.angle_gamma   90.00
#
_symmetry.space_group_name_H-M   'P 1'
#
loop_
_entity.id
_entity.type
_entity.pdbx_description
1 polymer ?
#
loop_
_entity_poly.entity_id
_entity_poly.type
_entity_poly.pdbx_seq_one_letter_code
_entity_poly.pdbx_strand_id
1 'polypeptide(L)'
;MNTQVKKGQKLIAILLACFISLSACSGEEQSTSTDSSETSLQSTDKEQAETADSNPAEETISKQTATSREEQIEALKALIPDGLTKLPETAEEFYNLPPGRFSGVSYGKQDEEIEKVLQQFPNIENPDHEIIKLYYLALLGLFAEDYPEPEEVINRIKLASFGSPEMDDPRFRFKEQYNVMIVLDASGSMGNMAGGKTRMEAAKEAIRSFVA
;
A
#
# COMPACT_ATOMS: atom_id res chain seq x y z
N MET A 1 33.17 -10.60 -40.22
CA MET A 1 32.59 -10.08 -38.96
C MET A 1 32.62 -11.09 -37.79
N ASN A 2 33.46 -12.14 -37.79
CA ASN A 2 33.18 -13.34 -36.99
C ASN A 2 33.61 -13.30 -35.50
N THR A 3 34.31 -12.26 -35.04
CA THR A 3 34.76 -12.13 -33.64
C THR A 3 33.70 -11.57 -32.70
N GLN A 4 32.87 -10.61 -33.13
CA GLN A 4 31.82 -10.04 -32.27
C GLN A 4 30.68 -11.03 -32.01
N VAL A 5 30.23 -11.76 -33.04
CA VAL A 5 29.19 -12.81 -32.89
C VAL A 5 29.63 -13.87 -31.88
N LYS A 6 30.90 -14.30 -31.93
CA LYS A 6 31.47 -15.25 -30.96
C LYS A 6 31.61 -14.69 -29.55
N LYS A 7 31.76 -13.37 -29.36
CA LYS A 7 31.67 -12.74 -28.02
C LYS A 7 30.23 -12.72 -27.51
N GLY A 8 29.26 -12.32 -28.35
CA GLY A 8 27.84 -12.33 -28.01
C GLY A 8 27.33 -13.71 -27.61
N GLN A 9 27.61 -14.75 -28.42
CA GLN A 9 27.25 -16.13 -28.09
C GLN A 9 27.89 -16.63 -26.79
N LYS A 10 29.14 -16.25 -26.49
CA LYS A 10 29.77 -16.59 -25.20
C LYS A 10 29.12 -15.86 -24.02
N LEU A 11 28.75 -14.58 -24.17
CA LEU A 11 28.04 -13.84 -23.13
C LEU A 11 26.67 -14.47 -22.84
N ILE A 12 25.91 -14.80 -23.89
CA ILE A 12 24.59 -15.44 -23.78
C ILE A 12 24.71 -16.82 -23.14
N ALA A 13 25.71 -17.63 -23.53
CA ALA A 13 25.94 -18.95 -22.93
C ALA A 13 26.29 -18.88 -21.43
N ILE A 14 27.09 -17.88 -21.01
CA ILE A 14 27.40 -17.65 -19.59
C ILE A 14 26.15 -17.20 -18.83
N LEU A 15 25.37 -16.27 -19.39
CA LEU A 15 24.17 -15.74 -18.74
C LEU A 15 23.06 -16.80 -18.61
N LEU A 16 22.93 -17.69 -19.60
CA LEU A 16 22.05 -18.85 -19.54
C LEU A 16 22.51 -19.87 -18.48
N ALA A 17 23.82 -20.13 -18.37
CA ALA A 17 24.37 -21.01 -17.34
C ALA A 17 24.12 -20.48 -15.92
N CYS A 18 24.28 -19.17 -15.69
CA CYS A 18 23.97 -18.53 -14.41
C CYS A 18 22.48 -18.67 -14.01
N PHE A 19 21.57 -18.64 -14.99
CA PHE A 19 20.14 -18.88 -14.74
C PHE A 19 19.86 -20.31 -14.27
N ILE A 20 20.51 -21.31 -14.87
CA ILE A 20 20.33 -22.72 -14.49
C ILE A 20 20.81 -22.97 -13.05
N SER A 21 21.92 -22.34 -12.61
CA SER A 21 22.40 -22.44 -11.23
C SER A 21 21.48 -21.82 -10.18
N LEU A 22 20.58 -20.90 -10.54
CA LEU A 22 19.62 -20.30 -9.61
C LEU A 22 18.40 -21.20 -9.33
N SER A 23 18.11 -22.17 -10.21
CA SER A 23 16.98 -23.11 -10.05
C SER A 23 17.36 -24.41 -9.33
N ALA A 24 18.61 -24.55 -8.86
CA ALA A 24 19.16 -25.81 -8.37
C ALA A 24 19.11 -25.99 -6.83
N CYS A 25 18.42 -25.12 -6.10
CA CYS A 25 18.20 -25.24 -4.65
C CYS A 25 16.72 -25.56 -4.32
N SER A 26 16.20 -26.63 -4.93
CA SER A 26 14.93 -27.26 -4.52
C SER A 26 15.03 -28.78 -4.69
N GLY A 27 14.84 -29.49 -3.58
CA GLY A 27 15.10 -30.92 -3.39
C GLY A 27 15.77 -31.13 -2.03
N GLU A 28 15.43 -32.15 -1.25
CA GLU A 28 14.47 -33.26 -1.47
C GLU A 28 13.13 -32.93 -0.73
N GLU A 29 11.98 -33.58 -0.96
CA GLU A 29 11.69 -35.01 -1.01
C GLU A 29 10.97 -35.50 -2.28
N GLN A 30 11.09 -36.79 -2.58
CA GLN A 30 10.33 -37.49 -3.62
C GLN A 30 9.83 -38.84 -3.11
N SER A 31 8.49 -39.03 -3.08
CA SER A 31 7.79 -40.10 -3.84
C SER A 31 6.27 -40.03 -3.62
N THR A 32 5.44 -39.70 -4.61
CA THR A 32 4.91 -40.55 -5.71
C THR A 32 3.48 -41.07 -5.45
N SER A 33 2.50 -40.22 -5.80
CA SER A 33 1.16 -40.51 -6.37
C SER A 33 0.27 -41.68 -5.88
N THR A 34 -0.81 -41.30 -5.18
CA THR A 34 -2.22 -41.35 -5.67
C THR A 34 -2.97 -42.68 -5.92
N ASP A 35 -4.03 -42.83 -5.10
CA ASP A 35 -5.35 -43.50 -5.31
C ASP A 35 -5.57 -44.98 -4.89
N SER A 36 -6.86 -45.30 -4.76
CA SER A 36 -7.50 -46.15 -3.76
C SER A 36 -7.82 -47.56 -4.24
N SER A 37 -7.93 -48.54 -3.31
CA SER A 37 -9.09 -49.45 -3.19
C SER A 37 -9.03 -50.42 -1.98
N GLU A 38 -10.21 -50.72 -1.44
CA GLU A 38 -10.64 -51.90 -0.66
C GLU A 38 -9.93 -52.32 0.67
N THR A 39 -10.60 -51.97 1.77
CA THR A 39 -11.22 -52.93 2.74
C THR A 39 -10.42 -54.13 3.28
N SER A 40 -10.10 -54.08 4.58
CA SER A 40 -10.42 -55.18 5.51
C SER A 40 -10.48 -54.71 6.98
N LEU A 41 -11.21 -55.46 7.81
CA LEU A 41 -11.30 -55.32 9.27
C LEU A 41 -10.17 -56.10 9.96
N GLN A 42 -9.71 -55.69 11.15
CA GLN A 42 -10.05 -56.36 12.43
C GLN A 42 -9.21 -55.83 13.63
N SER A 43 -9.82 -55.85 14.81
CA SER A 43 -9.34 -55.33 16.12
C SER A 43 -8.20 -56.12 16.78
N THR A 44 -7.60 -55.57 17.84
CA THR A 44 -7.52 -56.19 19.20
C THR A 44 -7.02 -55.17 20.24
N ASP A 45 -7.67 -55.13 21.41
CA ASP A 45 -7.45 -54.18 22.51
C ASP A 45 -6.47 -54.66 23.60
N LYS A 46 -5.89 -53.70 24.34
CA LYS A 46 -5.59 -53.68 25.81
C LYS A 46 -4.84 -52.37 26.17
N GLU A 47 -5.16 -51.55 27.16
CA GLU A 47 -5.71 -51.73 28.54
C GLU A 47 -4.66 -52.27 29.54
N GLN A 48 -4.32 -51.65 30.69
CA GLN A 48 -4.53 -50.30 31.26
C GLN A 48 -3.63 -50.12 32.53
N ALA A 49 -3.39 -48.87 32.99
CA ALA A 49 -2.91 -48.47 34.34
C ALA A 49 -1.46 -48.86 34.76
N GLU A 50 -0.72 -48.18 35.66
CA GLU A 50 -0.84 -46.89 36.40
C GLU A 50 0.61 -46.46 36.86
N THR A 51 0.96 -45.52 37.76
CA THR A 51 0.28 -44.80 38.89
C THR A 51 0.91 -43.38 39.11
N ALA A 52 0.74 -42.80 40.30
CA ALA A 52 1.22 -41.49 40.82
C ALA A 52 2.76 -41.45 41.09
N ASP A 53 3.41 -40.32 41.46
CA ASP A 53 2.98 -39.25 42.38
C ASP A 53 3.78 -37.90 42.30
N SER A 54 3.27 -36.88 43.01
CA SER A 54 3.89 -35.63 43.47
C SER A 54 3.94 -34.40 42.53
N ASN A 55 3.54 -33.23 43.08
CA ASN A 55 3.32 -31.89 42.48
C ASN A 55 4.30 -30.87 43.18
N PRO A 56 4.28 -29.50 43.05
CA PRO A 56 3.50 -28.59 42.19
C PRO A 56 4.26 -27.35 41.59
N ALA A 57 3.50 -26.47 40.89
CA ALA A 57 3.76 -25.05 40.58
C ALA A 57 4.78 -24.72 39.45
N GLU A 58 4.65 -23.61 38.71
CA GLU A 58 3.72 -22.46 38.84
C GLU A 58 2.67 -22.36 37.70
N GLU A 59 1.52 -21.74 38.00
CA GLU A 59 0.49 -21.35 37.03
C GLU A 59 0.67 -19.88 36.61
N THR A 60 0.56 -19.57 35.31
CA THR A 60 -0.02 -18.29 34.85
C THR A 60 -0.64 -18.49 33.45
N ILE A 61 -1.69 -19.31 33.37
CA ILE A 61 -2.61 -19.28 32.22
C ILE A 61 -3.69 -18.25 32.56
N SER A 62 -3.87 -17.26 31.69
CA SER A 62 -4.89 -16.23 31.86
C SER A 62 -6.28 -16.88 31.91
N LYS A 63 -7.11 -16.48 32.88
CA LYS A 63 -8.50 -16.95 32.97
C LYS A 63 -9.32 -16.32 31.85
N GLN A 64 -9.45 -17.03 30.73
CA GLN A 64 -10.49 -16.78 29.73
C GLN A 64 -11.87 -17.07 30.36
N THR A 65 -12.42 -16.11 31.09
CA THR A 65 -13.86 -16.04 31.32
C THR A 65 -14.52 -15.72 29.99
N ALA A 66 -15.25 -16.68 29.43
CA ALA A 66 -16.10 -16.44 28.28
C ALA A 66 -17.19 -15.42 28.66
N THR A 67 -17.02 -14.17 28.21
CA THR A 67 -18.03 -13.13 28.32
C THR A 67 -19.25 -13.50 27.49
N SER A 68 -20.43 -13.15 27.99
CA SER A 68 -21.68 -13.37 27.27
C SER A 68 -21.72 -12.58 25.96
N ARG A 69 -22.55 -13.05 25.01
CA ARG A 69 -22.77 -12.40 23.72
C ARG A 69 -23.14 -10.93 23.88
N GLU A 70 -23.96 -10.62 24.87
CA GLU A 70 -24.45 -9.29 25.17
C GLU A 70 -23.34 -8.37 25.73
N GLU A 71 -22.48 -8.88 26.62
CA GLU A 71 -21.29 -8.15 27.10
C GLU A 71 -20.28 -7.89 25.98
N GLN A 72 -20.07 -8.84 25.06
CA GLN A 72 -19.21 -8.65 23.88
C GLN A 72 -19.77 -7.51 22.99
N ILE A 73 -21.08 -7.47 22.79
CA ILE A 73 -21.75 -6.45 21.99
C ILE A 73 -21.70 -5.07 22.65
N GLU A 74 -21.83 -4.97 23.98
CA GLU A 74 -21.68 -3.72 24.72
C GLU A 74 -20.23 -3.22 24.68
N ALA A 75 -19.25 -4.10 24.91
CA ALA A 75 -17.82 -3.78 24.83
C ALA A 75 -17.42 -3.27 23.44
N LEU A 76 -17.87 -3.93 22.36
CA LEU A 76 -17.61 -3.45 21.00
C LEU A 76 -18.30 -2.12 20.70
N LYS A 77 -19.54 -1.90 21.17
CA LYS A 77 -20.24 -0.62 21.01
C LYS A 77 -19.53 0.53 21.74
N ALA A 78 -18.85 0.26 22.87
CA ALA A 78 -18.04 1.23 23.59
C ALA A 78 -16.68 1.55 22.92
N LEU A 79 -16.24 0.75 21.95
CA LEU A 79 -14.99 0.95 21.19
C LEU A 79 -15.21 1.67 19.84
N ILE A 80 -16.46 1.84 19.40
CA ILE A 80 -16.80 2.54 18.15
C ILE A 80 -16.88 4.05 18.43
N PRO A 81 -16.16 4.90 17.67
CA PRO A 81 -16.21 6.36 17.86
C PRO A 81 -17.52 6.97 17.38
N ASP A 82 -17.90 8.11 17.99
CA ASP A 82 -19.10 8.87 17.64
C ASP A 82 -19.15 9.20 16.14
N GLY A 83 -20.30 8.91 15.52
CA GLY A 83 -20.55 9.09 14.09
C GLY A 83 -20.37 7.82 13.23
N LEU A 84 -19.53 6.87 13.64
CA LEU A 84 -19.24 5.63 12.89
C LEU A 84 -20.34 4.57 13.07
N THR A 85 -21.56 4.91 12.65
CA THR A 85 -22.80 4.15 12.93
C THR A 85 -23.10 3.04 11.92
N LYS A 86 -22.51 3.09 10.72
CA LYS A 86 -22.65 2.06 9.68
C LYS A 86 -21.33 1.83 8.96
N LEU A 87 -21.22 0.69 8.29
CA LEU A 87 -20.13 0.43 7.37
C LEU A 87 -20.35 1.26 6.09
N PRO A 88 -19.28 1.75 5.43
CA PRO A 88 -19.41 2.38 4.12
C PRO A 88 -19.85 1.34 3.08
N GLU A 89 -20.90 1.65 2.35
CA GLU A 89 -21.47 0.78 1.30
C GLU A 89 -21.05 1.23 -0.12
N THR A 90 -20.44 2.42 -0.23
CA THR A 90 -19.93 2.98 -1.49
C THR A 90 -18.48 3.43 -1.34
N ALA A 91 -17.78 3.63 -2.47
CA ALA A 91 -16.44 4.22 -2.46
C ALA A 91 -16.45 5.66 -1.88
N GLU A 92 -17.51 6.43 -2.14
CA GLU A 92 -17.70 7.79 -1.61
C GLU A 92 -17.80 7.78 -0.08
N GLU A 93 -18.56 6.86 0.50
CA GLU A 93 -18.63 6.68 1.96
C GLU A 93 -17.32 6.16 2.58
N PHE A 94 -16.49 5.46 1.79
CA PHE A 94 -15.22 4.92 2.26
C PHE A 94 -14.10 5.97 2.33
N TYR A 95 -13.99 6.86 1.35
CA TYR A 95 -12.96 7.93 1.40
C TYR A 95 -13.41 9.16 2.21
N ASN A 96 -14.71 9.38 2.43
CA ASN A 96 -15.23 10.37 3.38
C ASN A 96 -15.25 9.88 4.84
N LEU A 97 -14.72 8.68 5.12
CA LEU A 97 -14.70 8.12 6.46
C LEU A 97 -13.72 8.93 7.34
N PRO A 98 -14.10 9.36 8.56
CA PRO A 98 -13.18 10.10 9.42
C PRO A 98 -11.96 9.24 9.77
N PRO A 99 -10.74 9.80 9.79
CA PRO A 99 -9.53 9.04 10.08
C PRO A 99 -9.59 8.44 11.49
N GLY A 100 -9.20 7.17 11.60
CA GLY A 100 -9.13 6.43 12.85
C GLY A 100 -8.00 6.92 13.76
N ARG A 101 -8.07 6.56 15.05
CA ARG A 101 -7.11 6.99 16.10
C ARG A 101 -5.63 6.91 15.71
N PHE A 102 -5.25 5.90 14.93
CA PHE A 102 -3.86 5.57 14.59
C PHE A 102 -3.48 5.89 13.13
N SER A 103 -4.36 6.59 12.41
CA SER A 103 -4.22 7.02 11.01
C SER A 103 -2.95 7.84 10.76
N GLY A 104 -2.36 7.71 9.56
CA GLY A 104 -1.21 8.50 9.10
C GLY A 104 0.13 8.25 9.83
N VAL A 105 0.17 7.33 10.80
CA VAL A 105 1.37 7.00 11.58
C VAL A 105 1.78 5.53 11.36
N SER A 106 3.04 5.31 11.02
CA SER A 106 3.59 3.96 10.81
C SER A 106 3.56 3.13 12.09
N TYR A 107 3.03 1.89 12.04
CA TYR A 107 2.90 0.94 13.15
C TYR A 107 4.02 1.02 14.21
N GLY A 108 5.29 0.80 13.82
CA GLY A 108 6.46 0.82 14.72
C GLY A 108 6.88 2.21 15.25
N LYS A 109 5.91 3.09 15.49
CA LYS A 109 6.02 4.34 16.29
C LYS A 109 4.90 4.44 17.34
N GLN A 110 3.96 3.50 17.34
CA GLN A 110 2.72 3.50 18.13
C GLN A 110 2.25 2.06 18.42
N ASP A 111 3.12 1.08 18.24
CA ASP A 111 2.89 -0.35 18.41
C ASP A 111 2.51 -0.69 19.85
N GLU A 112 3.22 -0.15 20.85
CA GLU A 112 2.85 -0.26 22.26
C GLU A 112 1.42 0.25 22.57
N GLU A 113 0.97 1.32 21.88
CA GLU A 113 -0.38 1.87 22.09
C GLU A 113 -1.44 1.06 21.32
N ILE A 114 -1.13 0.61 20.10
CA ILE A 114 -1.99 -0.27 19.30
C ILE A 114 -2.23 -1.58 20.05
N GLU A 115 -1.19 -2.25 20.54
CA GLU A 115 -1.33 -3.50 21.31
C GLU A 115 -2.18 -3.28 22.57
N LYS A 116 -1.93 -2.20 23.32
CA LYS A 116 -2.68 -1.84 24.52
C LYS A 116 -4.16 -1.50 24.26
N VAL A 117 -4.51 -1.02 23.07
CA VAL A 117 -5.89 -0.79 22.67
C VAL A 117 -6.54 -2.07 22.14
N LEU A 118 -5.82 -2.89 21.36
CA LEU A 118 -6.34 -4.18 20.89
C LEU A 118 -6.57 -5.18 22.04
N GLN A 119 -5.79 -5.11 23.12
CA GLN A 119 -6.03 -5.85 24.37
C GLN A 119 -7.37 -5.50 25.07
N GLN A 120 -8.06 -4.43 24.66
CA GLN A 120 -9.38 -4.05 25.18
C GLN A 120 -10.54 -4.65 24.35
N PHE A 121 -10.26 -5.23 23.18
CA PHE A 121 -11.26 -5.91 22.38
C PHE A 121 -11.61 -7.25 23.05
N PRO A 122 -12.90 -7.62 23.17
CA PRO A 122 -13.27 -8.91 23.72
C PRO A 122 -12.72 -10.07 22.86
N ASN A 123 -12.28 -11.15 23.50
CA ASN A 123 -12.04 -12.42 22.81
C ASN A 123 -13.37 -12.97 22.31
N ILE A 124 -13.44 -13.31 21.03
CA ILE A 124 -14.69 -13.68 20.35
C ILE A 124 -14.47 -15.00 19.61
N GLU A 125 -15.21 -16.02 20.01
CA GLU A 125 -15.15 -17.36 19.42
C GLU A 125 -16.48 -17.67 18.72
N ASN A 126 -16.43 -18.06 17.45
CA ASN A 126 -17.59 -18.33 16.60
C ASN A 126 -18.60 -17.16 16.50
N PRO A 127 -18.17 -15.96 16.05
CA PRO A 127 -19.03 -14.78 16.01
C PRO A 127 -20.23 -14.91 15.06
N ASP A 128 -21.33 -14.26 15.45
CA ASP A 128 -22.44 -13.98 14.53
C ASP A 128 -22.20 -12.71 13.69
N HIS A 129 -23.10 -12.45 12.74
CA HIS A 129 -22.99 -11.32 11.81
C HIS A 129 -23.17 -9.93 12.49
N GLU A 130 -23.85 -9.83 13.64
CA GLU A 130 -23.89 -8.55 14.40
C GLU A 130 -22.51 -8.28 15.00
N ILE A 131 -21.91 -9.30 15.64
CA ILE A 131 -20.58 -9.20 16.26
C ILE A 131 -19.50 -8.89 15.22
N ILE A 132 -19.48 -9.57 14.05
CA ILE A 132 -18.55 -9.26 12.95
C ILE A 132 -18.68 -7.79 12.52
N LYS A 133 -19.91 -7.29 12.37
CA LYS A 133 -20.15 -5.90 11.95
C LYS A 133 -19.65 -4.89 12.99
N LEU A 134 -19.92 -5.12 14.27
CA LEU A 134 -19.47 -4.24 15.36
C LEU A 134 -17.94 -4.28 15.53
N TYR A 135 -17.33 -5.46 15.40
CA TYR A 135 -15.87 -5.62 15.47
C TYR A 135 -15.17 -4.84 14.34
N TYR A 136 -15.69 -4.95 13.11
CA TYR A 136 -15.12 -4.23 11.97
C TYR A 136 -15.34 -2.70 12.06
N LEU A 137 -16.48 -2.24 12.62
CA LEU A 137 -16.68 -0.82 12.93
C LEU A 137 -15.67 -0.30 13.97
N ALA A 138 -15.41 -1.06 15.03
CA ALA A 138 -14.42 -0.69 16.04
C ALA A 138 -12.99 -0.64 15.46
N LEU A 139 -12.63 -1.58 14.59
CA LEU A 139 -11.36 -1.54 13.85
C LEU A 139 -11.26 -0.33 12.91
N LEU A 140 -12.31 0.01 12.17
CA LEU A 140 -12.33 1.22 11.32
C LEU A 140 -12.12 2.49 12.15
N GLY A 141 -12.71 2.58 13.35
CA GLY A 141 -12.50 3.69 14.29
C GLY A 141 -11.06 3.85 14.79
N LEU A 142 -10.23 2.81 14.64
CA LEU A 142 -8.80 2.83 14.97
C LEU A 142 -7.91 3.04 13.75
N PHE A 143 -8.24 2.44 12.61
CA PHE A 143 -7.31 2.25 11.49
C PHE A 143 -7.82 2.76 10.13
N ALA A 144 -8.93 3.51 10.06
CA ALA A 144 -9.30 4.22 8.84
C ALA A 144 -8.22 5.27 8.48
N GLU A 145 -7.61 5.15 7.31
CA GLU A 145 -6.59 6.10 6.85
C GLU A 145 -7.20 7.41 6.35
N ASP A 146 -6.44 8.51 6.46
CA ASP A 146 -6.81 9.83 5.97
C ASP A 146 -6.67 9.88 4.43
N TYR A 147 -7.71 9.40 3.72
CA TYR A 147 -7.69 9.31 2.26
C TYR A 147 -7.89 10.70 1.61
N PRO A 148 -6.98 11.14 0.72
CA PRO A 148 -7.16 12.40 0.01
C PRO A 148 -8.29 12.31 -1.02
N GLU A 149 -9.02 13.40 -1.18
CA GLU A 149 -10.12 13.53 -2.15
C GLU A 149 -9.71 13.05 -3.56
N PRO A 150 -10.43 12.10 -4.19
CA PRO A 150 -10.05 11.55 -5.48
C PRO A 150 -9.91 12.60 -6.59
N GLU A 151 -10.71 13.67 -6.56
CA GLU A 151 -10.56 14.77 -7.52
C GLU A 151 -9.26 15.55 -7.30
N GLU A 152 -8.81 15.72 -6.04
CA GLU A 152 -7.54 16.38 -5.75
C GLU A 152 -6.36 15.53 -6.24
N VAL A 153 -6.39 14.22 -6.02
CA VAL A 153 -5.37 13.28 -6.54
C VAL A 153 -5.32 13.35 -8.07
N ILE A 154 -6.48 13.29 -8.74
CA ILE A 154 -6.57 13.41 -10.19
C ILE A 154 -6.07 14.77 -10.69
N ASN A 155 -6.36 15.87 -9.99
CA ASN A 155 -5.93 17.21 -10.36
C ASN A 155 -4.42 17.43 -10.12
N ARG A 156 -3.84 16.83 -9.07
CA ARG A 156 -2.37 16.75 -8.87
C ARG A 156 -1.69 15.97 -10.00
N ILE A 157 -2.27 14.85 -10.44
CA ILE A 157 -1.76 14.06 -11.58
C ILE A 157 -1.83 14.86 -12.89
N LYS A 158 -2.97 15.51 -13.19
CA LYS A 158 -3.10 16.39 -14.37
C LYS A 158 -2.06 17.51 -14.38
N LEU A 159 -1.76 18.10 -13.22
CA LEU A 159 -0.77 19.18 -13.07
C LEU A 159 0.66 18.66 -13.26
N ALA A 160 1.00 17.51 -12.67
CA ALA A 160 2.32 16.88 -12.83
C ALA A 160 2.57 16.42 -14.28
N SER A 161 1.53 16.00 -14.98
CA SER A 161 1.57 15.61 -16.40
C SER A 161 1.50 16.80 -17.37
N PHE A 162 1.34 18.04 -16.90
CA PHE A 162 1.19 19.21 -17.78
C PHE A 162 2.37 19.35 -18.73
N GLY A 163 2.06 19.47 -20.02
CA GLY A 163 3.02 19.49 -21.11
C GLY A 163 3.24 18.13 -21.78
N SER A 164 2.97 17.01 -21.11
CA SER A 164 3.20 15.67 -21.65
C SER A 164 2.43 15.44 -22.95
N PRO A 165 3.04 14.84 -23.99
CA PRO A 165 2.34 14.48 -25.23
C PRO A 165 1.26 13.41 -25.01
N GLU A 166 1.35 12.64 -23.91
CA GLU A 166 0.42 11.55 -23.59
C GLU A 166 -0.85 12.01 -22.85
N MET A 167 -1.04 13.31 -22.57
CA MET A 167 -2.31 13.78 -21.98
C MET A 167 -3.45 13.78 -23.00
N ASP A 168 -4.59 13.20 -22.61
CA ASP A 168 -5.82 13.17 -23.43
C ASP A 168 -6.30 14.58 -23.83
N ASP A 169 -6.32 15.51 -22.88
CA ASP A 169 -6.83 16.87 -23.08
C ASP A 169 -5.81 17.76 -23.83
N PRO A 170 -6.11 18.19 -25.07
CA PRO A 170 -5.19 18.97 -25.89
C PRO A 170 -4.92 20.39 -25.38
N ARG A 171 -5.60 20.84 -24.31
CA ARG A 171 -5.33 22.12 -23.63
C ARG A 171 -4.12 22.05 -22.71
N PHE A 172 -3.80 20.86 -22.19
CA PHE A 172 -2.71 20.64 -21.22
C PHE A 172 -1.47 19.98 -21.83
N ARG A 173 -1.50 19.58 -23.11
CA ARG A 173 -0.30 19.16 -23.86
C ARG A 173 0.56 20.36 -24.27
N PHE A 174 1.89 20.19 -24.33
CA PHE A 174 2.70 21.10 -25.13
C PHE A 174 2.34 20.94 -26.61
N LYS A 175 2.23 22.07 -27.33
CA LYS A 175 2.05 22.06 -28.78
C LYS A 175 3.42 21.95 -29.44
N GLU A 176 3.55 21.09 -30.45
CA GLU A 176 4.79 20.95 -31.24
C GLU A 176 5.23 22.27 -31.90
N GLN A 177 4.29 23.20 -32.09
CA GLN A 177 4.52 24.52 -32.66
C GLN A 177 3.85 25.61 -31.82
N TYR A 178 4.66 26.55 -31.32
CA TYR A 178 4.21 27.74 -30.60
C TYR A 178 4.40 29.00 -31.47
N ASN A 179 3.30 29.71 -31.72
CA ASN A 179 3.33 31.01 -32.39
C ASN A 179 3.60 32.10 -31.34
N VAL A 180 4.79 32.70 -31.36
CA VAL A 180 5.18 33.79 -30.45
C VAL A 180 5.20 35.13 -31.20
N MET A 181 4.48 36.12 -30.67
CA MET A 181 4.53 37.50 -31.16
C MET A 181 5.34 38.36 -30.18
N ILE A 182 6.44 38.94 -30.66
CA ILE A 182 7.32 39.80 -29.87
C ILE A 182 7.05 41.25 -30.25
N VAL A 183 6.46 42.03 -29.34
CA VAL A 183 6.26 43.47 -29.49
C VAL A 183 7.38 44.20 -28.75
N LEU A 184 8.14 45.02 -29.47
CA LEU A 184 9.29 45.75 -28.95
C LEU A 184 9.01 47.25 -28.94
N ASP A 185 9.08 47.89 -27.77
CA ASP A 185 8.99 49.35 -27.68
C ASP A 185 10.15 50.03 -28.40
N ALA A 186 9.84 51.12 -29.11
CA ALA A 186 10.78 51.97 -29.84
C ALA A 186 10.83 53.41 -29.27
N SER A 187 10.24 53.67 -28.11
CA SER A 187 10.31 54.97 -27.44
C SER A 187 11.75 55.41 -27.18
N GLY A 188 11.99 56.72 -27.12
CA GLY A 188 13.31 57.28 -26.81
C GLY A 188 13.89 56.79 -25.48
N SER A 189 13.05 56.29 -24.57
CA SER A 189 13.49 55.70 -23.29
C SER A 189 14.36 54.44 -23.48
N MET A 190 14.28 53.78 -24.64
CA MET A 190 15.03 52.57 -24.99
C MET A 190 16.47 52.87 -25.45
N GLY A 191 16.79 54.14 -25.77
CA GLY A 191 18.16 54.60 -26.00
C GLY A 191 18.99 54.79 -24.72
N ASN A 192 18.35 54.75 -23.55
CA ASN A 192 19.07 54.81 -22.27
C ASN A 192 19.88 53.54 -22.01
N MET A 193 20.96 53.68 -21.26
CA MET A 193 21.82 52.56 -20.85
C MET A 193 21.12 51.62 -19.85
N ALA A 194 21.51 50.34 -19.91
CA ALA A 194 21.23 49.29 -18.95
C ALA A 194 22.50 48.42 -18.83
N GLY A 195 23.33 48.71 -17.84
CA GLY A 195 24.71 48.21 -17.80
C GLY A 195 25.54 48.82 -18.94
N GLY A 196 26.36 48.00 -19.60
CA GLY A 196 27.29 48.44 -20.65
C GLY A 196 26.70 48.64 -22.06
N LYS A 197 25.38 48.55 -22.24
CA LYS A 197 24.68 48.68 -23.54
C LYS A 197 23.35 49.41 -23.39
N THR A 198 22.74 49.85 -24.48
CA THR A 198 21.38 50.44 -24.44
C THR A 198 20.32 49.37 -24.15
N ARG A 199 19.16 49.79 -23.62
CA ARG A 199 18.00 48.90 -23.41
C ARG A 199 17.52 48.27 -24.72
N MET A 200 17.58 49.02 -25.83
CA MET A 200 17.27 48.53 -27.18
C MET A 200 18.22 47.40 -27.63
N GLU A 201 19.52 47.52 -27.37
CA GLU A 201 20.50 46.46 -27.68
C GLU A 201 20.31 45.24 -26.77
N ALA A 202 20.12 45.45 -25.46
CA ALA A 202 19.83 44.39 -24.51
C ALA A 202 18.57 43.59 -24.89
N ALA A 203 17.50 44.27 -25.29
CA ALA A 203 16.27 43.63 -25.75
C ALA A 203 16.49 42.84 -27.05
N LYS A 204 17.18 43.42 -28.04
CA LYS A 204 17.49 42.73 -29.32
C LYS A 204 18.37 41.49 -29.11
N GLU A 205 19.30 41.53 -28.18
CA GLU A 205 20.16 40.40 -27.83
C GLU A 205 19.37 39.31 -27.09
N ALA A 206 18.56 39.68 -26.09
CA ALA A 206 17.69 38.74 -25.38
C ALA A 206 16.68 38.05 -26.32
N ILE A 207 16.07 38.81 -27.25
CA ILE A 207 15.19 38.26 -28.28
C ILE A 207 15.94 37.25 -29.15
N ARG A 208 17.15 37.57 -29.63
CA ARG A 208 17.99 36.64 -30.41
C ARG A 208 18.36 35.38 -29.62
N SER A 209 18.62 35.51 -28.32
CA SER A 209 18.93 34.40 -27.42
C SER A 209 17.71 33.54 -27.05
N PHE A 210 16.49 34.01 -27.32
CA PHE A 210 15.24 33.30 -27.04
C PHE A 210 14.68 32.56 -28.28
N VAL A 211 15.07 32.96 -29.49
CA VAL A 211 14.59 32.40 -30.77
C VAL A 211 15.64 31.54 -31.50
N ALA A 212 16.74 31.19 -30.83
CA ALA A 212 17.86 30.42 -31.35
C ALA A 212 17.90 28.99 -30.77
#